data_AF-Q9RRY3-F1
#
_entry.id   AF-Q9RRY3-F1
#
_cell.length_a   1.000
_cell.length_b   1.000
_cell.length_c   1.000
_cell.angle_alpha   90.00
_cell.angle_beta   90.00
_cell.angle_gamma   90.00
#
_symmetry.space_group_name_H-M   'P 1'
#
loop_
_entity.id
_entity.type
_entity.pdbx_description
1 polymer ?
#
loop_
_entity_poly.entity_id
_entity_poly.type
_entity_poly.pdbx_seq_one_letter_code
_entity_poly.pdbx_strand_id
1 'polypeptide(L)'
;MLGDLVSARSLEKVLQDAALARGVTVEQLWPSALADVLKHDVYRRLLLGVSPMLAKKRILDVLNELDKLPSESLPPAGLSPVSELEDASRRFTLYFDWPETQRLRGVLGTARTESEAGRNVSALVQEGQTLIGQMERRLQEGLVQQEQELAELRDVFGRVQPLGGKDVRRLESLIGQLEEAQKQGTLLPAELERARNLSFKLRRSLESSVMQSAGEAPAVDAQARVQALEQEEVTRKLIALQRDYAPLCAPGPSSSGSRTSTGCASPPGA
;
A
#
# COMPACT_ATOMS: atom_id res chain seq x y z
N MET A 1 -11.37 45.26 9.26
CA MET A 1 -10.22 45.06 8.34
C MET A 1 -10.64 45.13 6.88
N LEU A 2 -11.53 44.26 6.36
CA LEU A 2 -12.19 44.45 5.04
C LEU A 2 -13.64 44.94 5.14
N GLY A 3 -14.32 44.65 6.27
CA GLY A 3 -15.71 45.03 6.51
C GLY A 3 -15.98 46.54 6.57
N ASP A 4 -14.93 47.34 6.74
CA ASP A 4 -15.01 48.81 6.79
C ASP A 4 -15.10 49.43 5.38
N LEU A 5 -14.76 48.66 4.33
CA LEU A 5 -14.68 49.12 2.95
C LEU A 5 -15.67 48.40 2.03
N VAL A 6 -16.08 47.19 2.39
CA VAL A 6 -16.95 46.32 1.60
C VAL A 6 -17.90 45.60 2.56
N SER A 7 -19.19 45.53 2.22
CA SER A 7 -20.16 44.86 3.07
C SER A 7 -19.86 43.35 3.19
N ALA A 8 -19.99 42.79 4.39
CA ALA A 8 -19.69 41.39 4.68
C ALA A 8 -20.40 40.42 3.72
N ARG A 9 -21.68 40.67 3.42
CA ARG A 9 -22.49 39.88 2.49
C ARG A 9 -21.95 39.89 1.05
N SER A 10 -21.33 40.99 0.62
CA SER A 10 -20.75 41.09 -0.72
C SER A 10 -19.36 40.43 -0.78
N LEU A 11 -18.59 40.47 0.30
CA LEU A 11 -17.33 39.74 0.41
C LEU A 11 -17.57 38.22 0.40
N GLU A 12 -18.54 37.76 1.18
CA GLU A 12 -18.95 36.36 1.25
C GLU A 12 -19.40 35.85 -0.12
N LYS A 13 -20.21 36.64 -0.84
CA LYS A 13 -20.63 36.30 -2.20
C LYS A 13 -19.45 36.21 -3.18
N VAL A 14 -18.48 37.13 -3.12
CA VAL A 14 -17.29 37.09 -3.98
C VAL A 14 -16.43 35.86 -3.67
N LEU A 15 -16.28 35.49 -2.40
CA LEU A 15 -15.57 34.27 -1.99
C LEU A 15 -16.30 33.02 -2.47
N GLN A 16 -17.64 32.97 -2.33
CA GLN A 16 -18.46 31.87 -2.85
C GLN A 16 -18.38 31.75 -4.37
N ASP A 17 -18.53 32.85 -5.11
CA ASP A 17 -18.44 32.87 -6.57
C ASP A 17 -17.04 32.45 -7.05
N ALA A 18 -15.99 32.89 -6.35
CA ALA A 18 -14.60 32.54 -6.65
C ALA A 18 -14.25 31.08 -6.29
N ALA A 19 -14.87 30.53 -5.24
CA ALA A 19 -14.77 29.13 -4.86
C ALA A 19 -15.46 28.23 -5.90
N LEU A 20 -16.70 28.59 -6.27
CA LEU A 20 -17.49 27.89 -7.29
C LEU A 20 -16.79 27.88 -8.65
N ALA A 21 -16.17 29.00 -9.05
CA ALA A 21 -15.37 29.07 -10.28
C ALA A 21 -14.16 28.13 -10.29
N ARG A 22 -13.68 27.74 -9.10
CA ARG A 22 -12.58 26.79 -8.89
C ARG A 22 -13.06 25.37 -8.57
N GLY A 23 -14.38 25.14 -8.60
CA GLY A 23 -14.99 23.84 -8.33
C GLY A 23 -14.93 23.41 -6.86
N VAL A 24 -14.68 24.32 -5.93
CA VAL A 24 -14.55 24.05 -4.49
C VAL A 24 -15.56 24.87 -3.68
N THR A 25 -15.81 24.47 -2.44
CA THR A 25 -16.59 25.27 -1.47
C THR A 25 -15.67 26.23 -0.71
N VAL A 26 -16.24 27.27 -0.09
CA VAL A 26 -15.45 28.30 0.65
C VAL A 26 -14.60 27.68 1.77
N GLU A 27 -15.10 26.63 2.42
CA GLU A 27 -14.39 25.91 3.49
C GLU A 27 -13.22 25.05 2.97
N GLN A 28 -13.18 24.78 1.66
CA GLN A 28 -12.15 23.96 1.01
C GLN A 28 -11.09 24.82 0.29
N LEU A 29 -11.15 26.15 0.43
CA LEU A 29 -10.14 27.04 -0.13
C LEU A 29 -8.81 26.91 0.63
N TRP A 30 -7.80 26.40 -0.07
CA TRP A 30 -6.43 26.33 0.44
C TRP A 30 -5.80 27.73 0.62
N PRO A 31 -4.82 27.91 1.52
CA PRO A 31 -4.19 29.22 1.78
C PRO A 31 -3.64 29.94 0.54
N SER A 32 -3.04 29.21 -0.41
CA SER A 32 -2.55 29.76 -1.68
C SER A 32 -3.70 30.20 -2.60
N ALA A 33 -4.73 29.36 -2.73
CA ALA A 33 -5.92 29.67 -3.51
C ALA A 33 -6.71 30.86 -2.90
N LEU A 34 -6.76 30.95 -1.58
CA LEU A 34 -7.34 32.08 -0.86
C LEU A 34 -6.54 33.36 -1.13
N ALA A 35 -5.21 33.29 -1.12
CA ALA A 35 -4.37 34.43 -1.46
C ALA A 35 -4.62 34.93 -2.89
N ASP A 36 -4.82 34.03 -3.86
CA ASP A 36 -5.14 34.39 -5.24
C ASP A 36 -6.54 35.01 -5.37
N VAL A 37 -7.53 34.46 -4.67
CA VAL A 37 -8.88 35.05 -4.61
C VAL A 37 -8.82 36.45 -4.01
N LEU A 38 -8.05 36.65 -2.94
CA LEU A 38 -7.85 37.96 -2.33
C LEU A 38 -7.19 38.95 -3.31
N LYS A 39 -6.13 38.53 -4.01
CA LYS A 39 -5.36 39.38 -4.94
C LYS A 39 -6.08 39.71 -6.23
N HIS A 40 -6.98 38.86 -6.72
CA HIS A 40 -7.62 39.04 -8.03
C HIS A 40 -9.10 39.36 -7.92
N ASP A 41 -9.86 38.54 -7.20
CA ASP A 41 -11.32 38.64 -7.18
C ASP A 41 -11.77 39.71 -6.16
N VAL A 42 -11.21 39.67 -4.96
CA VAL A 42 -11.49 40.68 -3.91
C VAL A 42 -10.81 42.02 -4.23
N TYR A 43 -9.62 42.03 -4.83
CA TYR A 43 -8.98 43.28 -5.30
C TYR A 43 -9.83 43.99 -6.35
N ARG A 44 -10.30 43.28 -7.39
CA ARG A 44 -11.19 43.84 -8.41
C ARG A 44 -12.46 44.41 -7.78
N ARG A 45 -13.00 43.73 -6.76
CA ARG A 45 -14.17 44.22 -6.03
C ARG A 45 -13.87 45.50 -5.22
N LEU A 46 -12.72 45.56 -4.56
CA LEU A 46 -12.28 46.72 -3.76
C LEU A 46 -12.06 47.96 -4.64
N LEU A 47 -11.53 47.79 -5.86
CA LEU A 47 -11.32 48.90 -6.80
C LEU A 47 -12.61 49.64 -7.18
N LEU A 48 -13.79 49.05 -6.98
CA LEU A 48 -15.07 49.71 -7.23
C LEU A 48 -15.48 50.74 -6.17
N GLY A 49 -14.82 50.73 -5.00
CA GLY A 49 -15.19 51.59 -3.86
C GLY A 49 -14.02 52.36 -3.24
N VAL A 50 -12.77 52.01 -3.53
CA VAL A 50 -11.57 52.65 -2.95
C VAL A 50 -10.43 52.77 -3.95
N SER A 51 -9.45 53.64 -3.63
CA SER A 51 -8.27 53.85 -4.47
C SER A 51 -7.37 52.61 -4.55
N PRO A 52 -6.62 52.43 -5.67
CA PRO A 52 -5.79 51.24 -5.89
C PRO A 52 -4.73 51.01 -4.81
N MET A 53 -4.12 52.09 -4.31
CA MET A 53 -3.11 52.01 -3.25
C MET A 53 -3.71 51.49 -1.94
N LEU A 54 -4.91 51.94 -1.59
CA LEU A 54 -5.61 51.55 -0.37
C LEU A 54 -6.05 50.08 -0.47
N ALA A 55 -6.63 49.68 -1.60
CA ALA A 55 -7.03 48.28 -1.86
C ALA A 55 -5.85 47.31 -1.74
N LYS A 56 -4.70 47.64 -2.37
CA LYS A 56 -3.50 46.80 -2.31
C LYS A 56 -2.95 46.69 -0.89
N LYS A 57 -2.88 47.83 -0.15
CA LYS A 57 -2.42 47.84 1.24
C LYS A 57 -3.30 46.93 2.12
N ARG A 58 -4.62 47.01 1.96
CA ARG A 58 -5.55 46.20 2.77
C ARG A 58 -5.50 44.71 2.48
N ILE A 59 -5.31 44.32 1.22
CA ILE A 59 -5.11 42.91 0.88
C ILE A 59 -3.81 42.40 1.50
N LEU A 60 -2.73 43.18 1.43
CA LEU A 60 -1.47 42.81 2.07
C LEU A 60 -1.59 42.73 3.59
N ASP A 61 -2.31 43.66 4.22
CA ASP A 61 -2.60 43.61 5.66
C ASP A 61 -3.33 42.31 6.03
N VAL A 62 -4.34 41.91 5.25
CA VAL A 62 -5.11 40.67 5.47
C VAL A 62 -4.25 39.43 5.24
N LEU A 63 -3.44 39.39 4.18
CA LEU A 63 -2.51 38.28 3.93
C LEU A 63 -1.49 38.15 5.06
N ASN A 64 -0.94 39.27 5.55
CA ASN A 64 0.00 39.28 6.67
C ASN A 64 -0.66 38.81 7.98
N GLU A 65 -1.95 39.11 8.19
CA GLU A 65 -2.68 38.59 9.36
C GLU A 65 -3.00 37.10 9.20
N LEU A 66 -3.33 36.63 7.98
CA LEU A 66 -3.51 35.20 7.70
C LEU A 66 -2.21 34.40 7.91
N ASP A 67 -1.05 34.98 7.57
CA ASP A 67 0.26 34.36 7.81
C ASP A 67 0.65 34.35 9.30
N LYS A 68 0.09 35.26 10.11
CA LYS A 68 0.34 35.34 11.56
C LYS A 68 -0.61 34.47 12.38
N LEU A 69 -1.77 34.09 11.84
CA LEU A 69 -2.67 33.18 12.52
C LEU A 69 -1.93 31.85 12.70
N PRO A 70 -1.69 31.39 13.95
CA PRO A 70 -1.10 30.09 14.16
C PRO A 70 -2.08 29.08 13.55
N SER A 71 -1.62 28.37 12.52
CA SER A 71 -2.30 27.25 11.91
C SER A 71 -2.49 26.15 12.96
N GLU A 72 -3.51 26.30 13.79
CA GLU A 72 -3.99 25.25 14.66
C GLU A 72 -4.42 24.11 13.72
N SER A 73 -3.59 23.07 13.64
CA SER A 73 -3.63 21.90 12.73
C SER A 73 -2.91 21.97 11.37
N LEU A 74 -1.70 22.54 11.27
CA LEU A 74 -0.75 22.13 10.22
C LEU A 74 0.65 21.82 10.81
N PRO A 75 1.28 20.69 10.46
CA PRO A 75 2.68 20.42 10.82
C PRO A 75 3.62 21.47 10.20
N PRO A 76 4.82 21.64 10.76
CA PRO A 76 5.66 22.83 10.54
C PRO A 76 6.09 22.98 9.09
N ALA A 77 6.26 24.25 8.69
CA ALA A 77 6.71 24.68 7.38
C ALA A 77 7.91 23.87 6.84
N GLY A 78 7.74 23.29 5.65
CA GLY A 78 8.87 22.93 4.78
C GLY A 78 8.80 21.58 4.07
N LEU A 79 7.96 20.65 4.50
CA LEU A 79 7.80 19.34 3.85
C LEU A 79 6.44 19.29 3.17
N SER A 80 6.42 19.17 1.84
CA SER A 80 5.17 18.90 1.16
C SER A 80 4.63 17.56 1.66
N PRO A 81 3.32 17.41 1.91
CA PRO A 81 2.75 16.12 2.35
C PRO A 81 3.00 15.00 1.33
N VAL A 82 3.29 15.37 0.08
CA VAL A 82 3.74 14.46 -0.97
C VAL A 82 5.17 13.96 -0.72
N SER A 83 6.08 14.81 -0.23
CA SER A 83 7.46 14.42 0.10
C SER A 83 7.52 13.37 1.21
N GLU A 84 6.72 13.51 2.26
CA GLU A 84 6.64 12.51 3.33
C GLU A 84 6.18 11.15 2.79
N LEU A 85 5.21 11.18 1.87
CA LEU A 85 4.70 9.99 1.20
C LEU A 85 5.76 9.35 0.28
N GLU A 86 6.51 10.17 -0.45
CA GLU A 86 7.63 9.72 -1.29
C GLU A 86 8.71 9.03 -0.46
N ASP A 87 9.10 9.61 0.68
CA ASP A 87 10.11 9.03 1.57
C ASP A 87 9.63 7.71 2.19
N ALA A 88 8.37 7.64 2.65
CA ALA A 88 7.77 6.41 3.15
C ALA A 88 7.69 5.32 2.06
N SER A 89 7.45 5.69 0.79
CA SER A 89 7.37 4.74 -0.32
C SER A 89 8.69 4.02 -0.62
N ARG A 90 9.84 4.64 -0.31
CA ARG A 90 11.16 4.10 -0.65
C ARG A 90 11.41 2.72 -0.03
N ARG A 91 10.92 2.49 1.19
CA ARG A 91 11.06 1.20 1.89
C ARG A 91 10.41 0.03 1.14
N PHE A 92 9.38 0.31 0.34
CA PHE A 92 8.63 -0.72 -0.39
C PHE A 92 9.13 -0.96 -1.82
N THR A 93 10.21 -0.29 -2.24
CA THR A 93 10.81 -0.43 -3.58
C THR A 93 11.19 -1.89 -3.90
N LEU A 94 11.60 -2.65 -2.88
CA LEU A 94 11.97 -4.06 -3.00
C LEU A 94 10.77 -4.97 -3.29
N TYR A 95 9.54 -4.48 -3.07
CA TYR A 95 8.28 -5.21 -3.26
C TYR A 95 7.50 -4.67 -4.46
N PHE A 96 8.19 -4.41 -5.57
CA PHE A 96 7.59 -3.83 -6.78
C PHE A 96 6.50 -4.72 -7.40
N ASP A 97 6.56 -6.04 -7.18
CA ASP A 97 5.55 -7.00 -7.64
C ASP A 97 4.21 -6.88 -6.89
N TRP A 98 4.17 -6.12 -5.79
CA TRP A 98 2.93 -5.90 -5.06
C TRP A 98 2.05 -4.87 -5.79
N PRO A 99 0.75 -5.17 -6.03
CA PRO A 99 -0.15 -4.25 -6.72
C PRO A 99 -0.31 -2.91 -5.98
N GLU A 100 -0.19 -2.91 -4.65
CA GLU A 100 -0.24 -1.72 -3.81
C GLU A 100 0.93 -0.77 -4.09
N THR A 101 2.14 -1.30 -4.32
CA THR A 101 3.33 -0.52 -4.69
C THR A 101 3.16 0.17 -6.04
N GLN A 102 2.56 -0.53 -7.02
CA GLN A 102 2.25 0.04 -8.34
C GLN A 102 1.18 1.13 -8.24
N ARG A 103 0.14 0.89 -7.43
CA ARG A 103 -0.91 1.88 -7.17
C ARG A 103 -0.35 3.12 -6.48
N LEU A 104 0.50 2.95 -5.46
CA LEU A 104 1.13 4.06 -4.73
C LEU A 104 1.99 4.93 -5.67
N ARG A 105 2.72 4.32 -6.61
CA ARG A 105 3.48 5.07 -7.62
C ARG A 105 2.58 5.94 -8.50
N GLY A 106 1.42 5.41 -8.92
CA GLY A 106 0.42 6.15 -9.67
C GLY A 106 -0.12 7.35 -8.88
N VAL A 107 -0.50 7.11 -7.62
CA VAL A 107 -0.99 8.16 -6.69
C VAL A 107 0.06 9.23 -6.43
N LEU A 108 1.33 8.85 -6.26
CA LEU A 108 2.44 9.80 -6.10
C LEU A 108 2.65 10.66 -7.34
N GLY A 109 2.59 10.05 -8.53
CA GLY A 109 2.71 10.78 -9.79
C GLY A 109 1.62 11.84 -9.95
N THR A 110 0.35 11.48 -9.69
CA THR A 110 -0.76 12.43 -9.76
C THR A 110 -0.69 13.49 -8.67
N ALA A 111 -0.36 13.10 -7.43
CA ALA A 111 -0.22 14.03 -6.31
C ALA A 111 0.87 15.07 -6.57
N ARG A 112 1.98 14.67 -7.19
CA ARG A 112 3.04 15.60 -7.56
C ARG A 112 2.58 16.61 -8.61
N THR A 113 1.97 16.14 -9.70
CA THR A 113 1.46 17.04 -10.77
C THR A 113 0.40 18.00 -10.25
N GLU A 114 -0.54 17.51 -9.44
CA GLU A 114 -1.62 18.33 -8.86
C GLU A 114 -1.07 19.33 -7.84
N SER A 115 -0.06 18.95 -7.04
CA SER A 115 0.63 19.85 -6.12
C SER A 115 1.41 20.95 -6.86
N GLU A 116 2.13 20.60 -7.93
CA GLU A 116 2.85 21.57 -8.79
C GLU A 116 1.86 22.53 -9.47
N ALA A 117 0.65 22.07 -9.79
CA ALA A 117 -0.44 22.89 -10.31
C ALA A 117 -1.21 23.69 -9.24
N GLY A 118 -0.83 23.60 -7.97
CA GLY A 118 -1.48 24.31 -6.85
C GLY A 118 -2.89 23.79 -6.50
N ARG A 119 -3.23 22.57 -6.90
CA ARG A 119 -4.53 21.94 -6.66
C ARG A 119 -4.54 21.16 -5.34
N ASN A 120 -5.73 20.80 -4.86
CA ASN A 120 -5.88 20.08 -3.60
C ASN A 120 -5.48 18.61 -3.77
N VAL A 121 -4.44 18.20 -3.05
CA VAL A 121 -3.89 16.82 -3.06
C VAL A 121 -4.27 16.00 -1.83
N SER A 122 -5.09 16.53 -0.90
CA SER A 122 -5.39 15.87 0.38
C SER A 122 -5.97 14.47 0.21
N ALA A 123 -6.88 14.27 -0.75
CA ALA A 123 -7.45 12.95 -1.05
C ALA A 123 -6.40 11.96 -1.55
N LEU A 124 -5.46 12.41 -2.40
CA LEU A 124 -4.37 11.58 -2.92
C LEU A 124 -3.35 11.23 -1.83
N VAL A 125 -3.05 12.17 -0.93
CA VAL A 125 -2.19 11.91 0.24
C VAL A 125 -2.84 10.89 1.16
N GLN A 126 -4.13 11.01 1.44
CA GLN A 126 -4.88 10.05 2.26
C GLN A 126 -4.94 8.65 1.62
N GLU A 127 -5.19 8.56 0.32
CA GLU A 127 -5.12 7.30 -0.42
C GLU A 127 -3.72 6.68 -0.31
N GLY A 128 -2.69 7.49 -0.52
CA GLY A 128 -1.29 7.09 -0.40
C GLY A 128 -0.95 6.53 0.98
N GLN A 129 -1.35 7.22 2.05
CA GLN A 129 -1.14 6.79 3.44
C GLN A 129 -1.86 5.46 3.72
N THR A 130 -3.07 5.31 3.17
CA THR A 130 -3.83 4.06 3.27
C THR A 130 -3.09 2.90 2.60
N LEU A 131 -2.52 3.12 1.41
CA LEU A 131 -1.73 2.10 0.71
C LEU A 131 -0.45 1.73 1.45
N ILE A 132 0.26 2.72 2.01
CA ILE A 132 1.42 2.47 2.89
C ILE A 132 1.01 1.58 4.06
N GLY A 133 -0.06 1.93 4.78
CA GLY A 133 -0.54 1.13 5.91
C GLY A 133 -1.04 -0.27 5.53
N GLN A 134 -1.49 -0.49 4.29
CA GLN A 134 -1.79 -1.83 3.77
C GLN A 134 -0.51 -2.64 3.53
N MET A 135 0.49 -2.04 2.90
CA MET A 135 1.79 -2.69 2.65
C MET A 135 2.55 -2.99 3.95
N GLU A 136 2.48 -2.11 4.95
CA GLU A 136 3.06 -2.35 6.28
C GLU A 136 2.44 -3.57 6.96
N ARG A 137 1.11 -3.68 6.95
CA ARG A 137 0.41 -4.86 7.49
C ARG A 137 0.81 -6.14 6.76
N ARG A 138 0.81 -6.10 5.42
CA ARG A 138 1.22 -7.23 4.59
C ARG A 138 2.68 -7.64 4.84
N LEU A 139 3.57 -6.66 5.02
CA LEU A 139 4.97 -6.92 5.37
C LEU A 139 5.07 -7.58 6.75
N GLN A 140 4.35 -7.08 7.74
CA GLN A 140 4.35 -7.65 9.08
C GLN A 140 3.81 -9.08 9.11
N GLU A 141 2.70 -9.34 8.41
CA GLU A 141 2.15 -10.69 8.25
C GLU A 141 3.15 -11.63 7.57
N GLY A 142 3.81 -11.16 6.50
CA GLY A 142 4.85 -11.90 5.82
C GLY A 142 6.03 -12.23 6.72
N LEU A 143 6.45 -11.30 7.59
CA LEU A 143 7.59 -11.49 8.49
C LEU A 143 7.27 -12.50 9.59
N VAL A 144 6.04 -12.49 10.12
CA VAL A 144 5.58 -13.51 11.07
C VAL A 144 5.59 -14.90 10.41
N GLN A 145 5.11 -15.00 9.17
CA GLN A 145 5.13 -16.27 8.45
C GLN A 145 6.56 -16.72 8.13
N GLN A 146 7.43 -15.83 7.66
CA GLN A 146 8.84 -16.14 7.40
C GLN A 146 9.54 -16.65 8.67
N GLU A 147 9.25 -16.06 9.83
CA GLU A 147 9.81 -16.51 11.12
C GLU A 147 9.34 -17.92 11.52
N GLN A 148 8.04 -18.19 11.39
CA GLN A 148 7.48 -19.52 11.68
C GLN A 148 8.13 -20.58 10.81
N GLU A 149 8.30 -20.31 9.52
CA GLU A 149 8.91 -21.23 8.59
C GLU A 149 10.42 -21.36 8.79
N LEU A 150 11.08 -20.30 9.23
CA LEU A 150 12.49 -20.35 9.61
C LEU A 150 12.67 -21.29 10.82
N ALA A 151 11.76 -21.28 11.78
CA ALA A 151 11.76 -22.26 12.88
C ALA A 151 11.60 -23.70 12.36
N GLU A 152 10.65 -23.95 11.45
CA GLU A 152 10.49 -25.26 10.80
C GLU A 152 11.78 -25.70 10.07
N LEU A 153 12.41 -24.79 9.33
CA LEU A 153 13.64 -25.07 8.60
C LEU A 153 14.81 -25.39 9.52
N ARG A 154 14.93 -24.73 10.68
CA ARG A 154 15.94 -25.03 11.71
C ARG A 154 15.72 -26.43 12.29
N ASP A 155 14.49 -26.79 12.60
CA ASP A 155 14.15 -28.11 13.12
C ASP A 155 14.48 -29.21 12.11
N VAL A 156 14.15 -28.99 10.83
CA VAL A 156 14.52 -29.91 9.75
C VAL A 156 16.04 -29.98 9.58
N PHE A 157 16.73 -28.83 9.61
CA PHE A 157 18.17 -28.76 9.47
C PHE A 157 18.88 -29.61 10.54
N GLY A 158 18.47 -29.52 11.81
CA GLY A 158 19.04 -30.34 12.88
C GLY A 158 18.94 -31.85 12.64
N ARG A 159 17.89 -32.31 11.94
CA ARG A 159 17.70 -33.74 11.59
C ARG A 159 18.54 -34.17 10.39
N VAL A 160 18.74 -33.29 9.41
CA VAL A 160 19.51 -33.59 8.18
C VAL A 160 20.99 -33.26 8.31
N GLN A 161 21.41 -32.50 9.32
CA GLN A 161 22.80 -32.09 9.56
C GLN A 161 23.79 -33.27 9.52
N PRO A 162 23.49 -34.46 10.09
CA PRO A 162 24.42 -35.61 10.08
C PRO A 162 24.69 -36.19 8.69
N LEU A 163 23.82 -35.96 7.69
CA LEU A 163 24.08 -36.37 6.31
C LEU A 163 25.31 -35.70 5.72
N GLY A 164 25.60 -34.47 6.16
CA GLY A 164 26.65 -33.64 5.60
C GLY A 164 26.50 -33.36 4.09
N GLY A 165 27.59 -32.93 3.46
CA GLY A 165 27.64 -32.68 2.03
C GLY A 165 27.22 -31.27 1.59
N LYS A 166 27.25 -31.04 0.27
CA LYS A 166 27.05 -29.71 -0.32
C LYS A 166 25.64 -29.14 -0.12
N ASP A 167 24.63 -30.00 -0.17
CA ASP A 167 23.23 -29.60 -0.09
C ASP A 167 22.87 -29.18 1.36
N VAL A 168 23.45 -29.84 2.38
CA VAL A 168 23.31 -29.44 3.80
C VAL A 168 23.98 -28.09 4.05
N ARG A 169 25.22 -27.86 3.57
CA ARG A 169 25.90 -26.55 3.67
C ARG A 169 25.14 -25.43 2.98
N ARG A 170 24.50 -25.73 1.85
CA ARG A 170 23.66 -24.76 1.13
C ARG A 170 22.40 -24.43 1.92
N LEU A 171 21.77 -25.40 2.57
CA LEU A 171 20.62 -25.16 3.45
C LEU A 171 21.01 -24.29 4.65
N GLU A 172 22.15 -24.56 5.28
CA GLU A 172 22.70 -23.74 6.37
C GLU A 172 22.90 -22.28 5.94
N SER A 173 23.53 -22.07 4.77
CA SER A 173 23.72 -20.72 4.23
C SER A 173 22.41 -20.00 3.92
N LEU A 174 21.40 -20.70 3.40
CA LEU A 174 20.08 -20.11 3.15
C LEU A 174 19.36 -19.74 4.45
N ILE A 175 19.44 -20.60 5.48
CA ILE A 175 18.89 -20.28 6.81
C ILE A 175 19.57 -19.03 7.37
N GLY A 176 20.90 -18.93 7.30
CA GLY A 176 21.63 -17.73 7.73
C GLY A 176 21.21 -16.45 6.99
N GLN A 177 20.97 -16.53 5.67
CA GLN A 177 20.46 -15.40 4.88
C GLN A 177 19.05 -14.99 5.32
N LEU A 178 18.16 -15.96 5.56
CA LEU A 178 16.79 -15.71 6.02
C LEU A 178 16.76 -15.12 7.43
N GLU A 179 17.67 -15.55 8.32
CA GLU A 179 17.79 -15.00 9.66
C GLU A 179 18.23 -13.54 9.65
N GLU A 180 19.20 -13.21 8.81
CA GLU A 180 19.67 -11.84 8.66
C GLU A 180 18.58 -10.94 8.05
N ALA A 181 17.86 -11.43 7.03
CA ALA A 181 16.72 -10.72 6.47
C ALA A 181 15.59 -10.50 7.48
N GLN A 182 15.28 -11.50 8.31
CA GLN A 182 14.29 -11.38 9.37
C GLN A 182 14.66 -10.27 10.37
N LYS A 183 15.93 -10.18 10.78
CA LYS A 183 16.43 -9.11 11.66
C LYS A 183 16.32 -7.73 11.02
N GLN A 184 16.55 -7.66 9.70
CA GLN A 184 16.42 -6.43 8.93
C GLN A 184 14.96 -6.07 8.58
N GLY A 185 13.99 -6.93 8.92
CA GLY A 185 12.59 -6.75 8.58
C GLY A 185 12.32 -6.81 7.07
N THR A 186 13.07 -7.66 6.36
CA THR A 186 12.95 -7.86 4.91
C THR A 186 12.44 -9.27 4.59
N LEU A 187 11.59 -9.37 3.58
CA LEU A 187 11.07 -10.66 3.09
C LEU A 187 11.95 -11.19 1.97
N LEU A 188 12.30 -12.47 2.06
CA LEU A 188 13.06 -13.19 1.04
C LEU A 188 12.29 -14.44 0.58
N PRO A 189 11.16 -14.26 -0.14
CA PRO A 189 10.27 -15.35 -0.52
C PRO A 189 10.95 -16.37 -1.46
N ALA A 190 11.85 -15.91 -2.32
CA ALA A 190 12.58 -16.80 -3.24
C ALA A 190 13.59 -17.67 -2.51
N GLU A 191 14.33 -17.10 -1.55
CA GLU A 191 15.29 -17.81 -0.69
C GLU A 191 14.57 -18.81 0.20
N LEU A 192 13.43 -18.42 0.77
CA LEU A 192 12.58 -19.28 1.59
C LEU A 192 12.08 -20.49 0.80
N GLU A 193 11.61 -20.27 -0.43
CA GLU A 193 11.18 -21.36 -1.31
C GLU A 193 12.35 -22.28 -1.72
N ARG A 194 13.54 -21.72 -1.99
CA ARG A 194 14.74 -22.53 -2.25
C ARG A 194 15.12 -23.37 -1.02
N ALA A 195 15.05 -22.81 0.18
CA ALA A 195 15.35 -23.50 1.42
C ALA A 195 14.35 -24.65 1.68
N ARG A 196 13.05 -24.41 1.46
CA ARG A 196 12.00 -25.42 1.56
C ARG A 196 12.26 -26.60 0.61
N ASN A 197 12.46 -26.33 -0.68
CA ASN A 197 12.73 -27.38 -1.68
C ASN A 197 13.98 -28.19 -1.33
N LEU A 198 15.03 -27.53 -0.84
CA LEU A 198 16.26 -28.20 -0.41
C LEU A 198 16.04 -29.04 0.85
N SER A 199 15.27 -28.54 1.82
CA SER A 199 14.90 -29.27 3.04
C SER A 199 14.09 -30.54 2.73
N PHE A 200 13.19 -30.47 1.76
CA PHE A 200 12.40 -31.60 1.31
C PHE A 200 13.29 -32.65 0.65
N LYS A 201 14.16 -32.23 -0.28
CA LYS A 201 15.12 -33.11 -0.93
C LYS A 201 16.00 -33.85 0.08
N LEU A 202 16.52 -33.14 1.08
CA LEU A 202 17.38 -33.73 2.11
C LEU A 202 16.62 -34.72 3.02
N ARG A 203 15.38 -34.39 3.42
CA ARG A 203 14.51 -35.32 4.18
C ARG A 203 14.20 -36.58 3.39
N ARG A 204 13.88 -36.45 2.10
CA ARG A 204 13.67 -37.60 1.21
C ARG A 204 14.93 -38.46 1.09
N SER A 205 16.10 -37.84 0.96
CA SER A 205 17.37 -38.57 0.92
C SER A 205 17.62 -39.35 2.22
N LEU A 206 17.37 -38.74 3.40
CA LEU A 206 17.44 -39.45 4.69
C LEU A 206 16.59 -40.71 4.70
N GLU A 207 15.29 -40.59 4.42
CA GLU A 207 14.37 -41.73 4.45
C GLU A 207 14.74 -42.79 3.41
N SER A 208 15.18 -42.38 2.20
CA SER A 208 15.64 -43.32 1.17
C SER A 208 16.92 -44.09 1.55
N SER A 209 17.82 -43.47 2.32
CA SER A 209 19.01 -44.15 2.85
C SER A 209 18.66 -45.12 3.98
N VAL A 210 17.62 -44.82 4.78
CA VAL A 210 17.06 -45.76 5.76
C VAL A 210 16.45 -46.96 5.05
N MET A 211 15.68 -46.76 3.96
CA MET A 211 15.14 -47.85 3.16
C MET A 211 16.20 -48.79 2.58
N GLN A 212 17.35 -48.25 2.15
CA GLN A 212 18.43 -49.06 1.55
C GLN A 212 19.26 -49.83 2.60
N SER A 213 19.29 -49.36 3.84
CA SER A 213 20.10 -49.95 4.92
C SER A 213 19.31 -50.87 5.85
N ALA A 214 17.99 -50.80 5.84
CA ALA A 214 17.12 -51.55 6.74
C ALA A 214 16.39 -52.70 6.01
N GLY A 215 16.07 -53.79 6.74
CA GLY A 215 15.36 -54.96 6.19
C GLY A 215 13.92 -54.68 5.74
N GLU A 216 13.20 -55.72 5.30
CA GLU A 216 11.92 -55.61 4.58
C GLU A 216 10.81 -54.85 5.37
N ALA A 217 10.72 -55.02 6.69
CA ALA A 217 9.75 -54.31 7.54
C ALA A 217 10.03 -52.79 7.69
N PRO A 218 11.23 -52.33 8.12
CA PRO A 218 11.53 -50.89 8.19
C PRO A 218 11.58 -50.19 6.83
N ALA A 219 11.72 -50.92 5.72
CA ALA A 219 11.62 -50.37 4.37
C ALA A 219 10.17 -49.95 4.01
N VAL A 220 9.15 -50.68 4.48
CA VAL A 220 7.73 -50.34 4.27
C VAL A 220 7.36 -49.08 5.06
N ASP A 221 7.84 -48.96 6.30
CA ASP A 221 7.60 -47.78 7.14
C ASP A 221 8.26 -46.51 6.56
N ALA A 222 9.49 -46.64 6.06
CA ALA A 222 10.18 -45.52 5.43
C ALA A 222 9.53 -45.11 4.08
N GLN A 223 9.02 -46.06 3.30
CA GLN A 223 8.24 -45.74 2.09
C GLN A 223 6.95 -44.98 2.41
N ALA A 224 6.24 -45.38 3.48
CA ALA A 224 5.03 -44.67 3.93
C ALA A 224 5.36 -43.23 4.37
N ARG A 225 6.51 -43.01 5.02
CA ARG A 225 6.99 -41.67 5.40
C ARG A 225 7.34 -40.80 4.19
N VAL A 226 7.97 -41.37 3.17
CA VAL A 226 8.25 -40.64 1.91
C VAL A 226 6.95 -40.20 1.24
N GLN A 227 5.94 -41.08 1.17
CA GLN A 227 4.64 -40.73 0.60
C GLN A 227 3.91 -39.65 1.41
N ALA A 228 3.99 -39.70 2.74
CA ALA A 228 3.43 -38.66 3.60
C ALA A 228 4.11 -37.30 3.35
N LEU A 229 5.44 -37.26 3.26
CA LEU A 229 6.18 -36.03 2.93
C LEU A 229 5.78 -35.47 1.56
N GLU A 230 5.58 -36.32 0.55
CA GLU A 230 5.12 -35.89 -0.78
C GLU A 230 3.70 -35.30 -0.72
N GLN A 231 2.79 -35.89 0.05
CA GLN A 231 1.43 -35.37 0.24
C GLN A 231 1.42 -34.02 0.98
N GLU A 232 2.27 -33.86 2.00
CA GLU A 232 2.47 -32.59 2.70
C GLU A 232 3.00 -31.50 1.76
N GLU A 233 3.93 -31.83 0.88
CA GLU A 233 4.47 -30.87 -0.10
C GLU A 233 3.40 -30.44 -1.12
N VAL A 234 2.61 -31.39 -1.62
CA VAL A 234 1.51 -31.11 -2.56
C VAL A 234 0.44 -30.24 -1.92
N THR A 235 0.01 -30.57 -0.70
CA THR A 235 -0.99 -29.77 0.02
C THR A 235 -0.48 -28.36 0.30
N ARG A 236 0.79 -28.19 0.69
CA ARG A 236 1.38 -26.85 0.88
C ARG A 236 1.41 -26.03 -0.41
N LYS A 237 1.81 -26.65 -1.54
CA LYS A 237 1.80 -26.00 -2.87
C LYS A 237 0.39 -25.58 -3.29
N LEU A 238 -0.61 -26.42 -3.03
CA LEU A 238 -2.01 -26.09 -3.29
C LEU A 238 -2.50 -24.91 -2.45
N ILE A 239 -2.15 -24.86 -1.17
CA ILE A 239 -2.49 -23.72 -0.29
C ILE A 239 -1.82 -22.43 -0.77
N ALA A 240 -0.55 -22.49 -1.20
CA ALA A 240 0.16 -21.34 -1.76
C ALA A 240 -0.54 -20.80 -3.02
N LEU A 241 -0.87 -21.68 -3.96
CA LEU A 241 -1.64 -21.32 -5.16
C LEU A 241 -3.01 -20.75 -4.80
N GLN A 242 -3.73 -21.35 -3.86
CA GLN A 242 -5.04 -20.83 -3.45
C GLN A 242 -4.93 -19.41 -2.89
N ARG A 243 -3.87 -19.09 -2.15
CA ARG A 243 -3.61 -17.74 -1.64
C ARG A 243 -3.29 -16.76 -2.77
N ASP A 244 -2.41 -17.13 -3.69
CA ASP A 244 -1.97 -16.26 -4.78
C ASP A 244 -3.11 -15.93 -5.76
N TYR A 245 -4.03 -16.88 -5.95
CA TYR A 245 -5.17 -16.74 -6.85
C TYR A 245 -6.49 -16.40 -6.15
N ALA A 246 -6.53 -16.33 -4.81
CA ALA A 246 -7.71 -15.92 -4.04
C ALA A 246 -8.33 -14.59 -4.52
N PRO A 247 -7.56 -13.55 -4.90
CA PRO A 247 -8.13 -12.30 -5.41
C PRO A 247 -8.83 -12.46 -6.77
N LEU A 248 -8.45 -13.45 -7.57
CA LEU A 248 -9.07 -13.73 -8.89
C LEU A 248 -10.34 -14.57 -8.76
N CYS A 249 -10.49 -15.31 -7.65
CA CYS A 249 -11.69 -16.06 -7.31
C CYS A 249 -12.67 -15.27 -6.44
N ALA A 250 -12.29 -14.09 -5.94
CA ALA A 250 -13.20 -13.19 -5.27
C ALA A 250 -14.26 -12.71 -6.30
N PRO A 251 -15.57 -12.90 -6.03
CA PRO A 251 -16.59 -12.38 -6.93
C PRO A 251 -16.40 -10.86 -7.03
N GLY A 252 -16.09 -10.37 -8.21
CA GLY A 252 -15.96 -8.94 -8.47
C GLY A 252 -17.22 -8.20 -7.98
N PRO A 253 -17.11 -6.91 -7.60
CA PRO A 253 -18.25 -6.16 -7.12
C PRO A 253 -19.36 -6.23 -8.16
N SER A 254 -20.44 -6.93 -7.81
CA SER A 254 -21.61 -7.09 -8.66
C SER A 254 -22.05 -5.70 -9.08
N SER A 255 -22.03 -5.43 -10.38
CA SER A 255 -22.70 -4.26 -10.95
C SER A 255 -24.19 -4.38 -10.65
N SER A 256 -24.61 -3.74 -9.56
CA SER A 256 -26.01 -3.53 -9.25
C SER A 256 -26.58 -2.46 -10.18
N GLY A 257 -27.63 -2.80 -10.92
CA GLY A 257 -28.46 -1.89 -11.73
C GLY A 257 -28.37 -2.23 -13.22
N SER A 258 -29.45 -2.52 -13.95
CA SER A 258 -30.87 -2.22 -13.74
C SER A 258 -31.73 -3.09 -14.67
N ARG A 259 -32.96 -3.36 -14.21
CA ARG A 259 -34.06 -4.12 -14.83
C ARG A 259 -34.32 -3.82 -16.31
N THR A 260 -34.76 -4.84 -17.04
CA THR A 260 -36.11 -4.97 -17.64
C THR A 260 -36.34 -6.46 -17.95
N SER A 261 -37.33 -7.11 -17.30
CA SER A 261 -38.68 -7.33 -17.83
C SER A 261 -38.73 -8.12 -19.14
N THR A 262 -39.58 -9.17 -19.15
CA THR A 262 -40.11 -9.98 -20.27
C THR A 262 -39.44 -11.34 -20.43
N GLY A 263 -40.10 -12.49 -20.33
CA GLY A 263 -41.50 -12.80 -20.05
C GLY A 263 -41.63 -14.30 -19.81
N CYS A 264 -42.69 -14.68 -19.09
CA CYS A 264 -43.13 -16.06 -18.95
C CYS A 264 -43.43 -16.66 -20.33
N ALA A 265 -42.91 -17.85 -20.61
CA ALA A 265 -43.56 -18.80 -21.52
C ALA A 265 -43.15 -20.22 -21.12
N SER A 266 -44.12 -20.96 -20.59
CA SER A 266 -44.07 -22.41 -20.39
C SER A 266 -43.91 -23.16 -21.72
N PRO A 267 -43.40 -24.40 -21.71
CA PRO A 267 -43.15 -25.18 -22.92
C PRO A 267 -44.41 -25.90 -23.42
N PRO A 268 -44.57 -26.16 -24.72
CA PRO A 268 -45.39 -27.26 -25.22
C PRO A 268 -44.52 -28.51 -25.41
N GLY A 269 -45.07 -29.65 -24.99
CA GLY A 269 -44.42 -30.95 -25.10
C GLY A 269 -44.46 -31.55 -26.49
N ALA A 270 -43.51 -32.46 -26.72
CA ALA A 270 -43.61 -33.72 -27.47
C ALA A 270 -42.45 -34.61 -27.02
#